data_AF-A0A086SXN8-F1
#
_entry.id   AF-A0A086SXN8-F1
#
_cell.length_a   1.000
_cell.length_b   1.000
_cell.length_c   1.000
_cell.angle_alpha   90.00
_cell.angle_beta   90.00
_cell.angle_gamma   90.00
#
_symmetry.space_group_name_H-M   'P 1'
#
loop_
_entity.id
_entity.type
_entity.pdbx_description
1 polymer ?
#
loop_
_entity_poly.entity_id
_entity_poly.type
_entity_poly.pdbx_seq_one_letter_code
_entity_poly.pdbx_strand_id
1 'polypeptide(L)'
;MASQPINDGFFIRWAIILLYKLFSIQWFSRLFERAGPVVFLSSRVCVKATGLTSLAEASAMRFVAENTTIPVPKVYSAFEHKGVVYIVMERIDGHLLTDGWLHRTPESRSRILSSLRPMIQQLRQIPAPAGCWVCNVDGGPIYDPRLPGVKDWGPFPTIDDFHRKLRLDLDEPVYCGRPLGEDFGRLISFHKRHWSSPVFTHGDLSSLNILARGDEVVGIVDWETAGWMPPYWEYTSAWHVNPYNPFWQEEVDRFLEPFPEALEMEVIRRKYNADF
;
A
#
# COMPACT_ATOMS: atom_id res chain seq x y z
N MET A 1 6.53 8.46 14.28
CA MET A 1 6.05 8.25 15.66
C MET A 1 5.25 6.94 15.68
N ALA A 2 4.85 6.43 16.85
CA ALA A 2 3.98 5.27 16.91
C ALA A 2 2.52 5.68 16.64
N SER A 3 1.86 4.98 15.71
CA SER A 3 0.44 5.13 15.41
C SER A 3 -0.41 4.86 16.65
N GLN A 4 -1.45 5.67 16.85
CA GLN A 4 -2.30 5.59 18.05
C GLN A 4 -3.57 4.77 17.80
N PRO A 5 -4.12 4.10 18.82
CA PRO A 5 -5.43 3.46 18.73
C PRO A 5 -6.56 4.45 18.40
N ILE A 6 -7.63 3.95 17.79
CA ILE A 6 -8.82 4.70 17.42
C ILE A 6 -10.03 4.06 18.11
N ASN A 7 -10.79 4.85 18.88
CA ASN A 7 -12.01 4.40 19.57
C ASN A 7 -11.84 3.05 20.29
N ASP A 8 -10.79 2.90 21.10
CA ASP A 8 -10.36 1.63 21.70
C ASP A 8 -10.92 1.40 23.12
N GLY A 9 -12.15 1.86 23.38
CA GLY A 9 -12.79 1.67 24.68
C GLY A 9 -12.85 0.20 25.10
N PHE A 10 -12.67 -0.09 26.40
CA PHE A 10 -12.55 -1.46 26.93
C PHE A 10 -13.65 -2.41 26.42
N PHE A 11 -14.91 -1.98 26.47
CA PHE A 11 -16.05 -2.78 26.02
C PHE A 11 -16.02 -3.06 24.51
N ILE A 12 -15.63 -2.08 23.70
CA ILE A 12 -15.51 -2.22 22.24
C ILE A 12 -14.44 -3.27 21.92
N ARG A 13 -13.25 -3.13 22.53
CA ARG A 13 -12.15 -4.09 22.34
C ARG A 13 -12.58 -5.50 22.70
N TRP A 14 -13.18 -5.67 23.87
CA TRP A 14 -13.61 -6.98 24.35
C TRP A 14 -14.65 -7.62 23.42
N ALA A 15 -15.66 -6.85 22.99
CA ALA A 15 -16.69 -7.32 22.07
C ALA A 15 -16.11 -7.72 20.70
N ILE A 16 -15.22 -6.90 20.12
CA ILE A 16 -14.60 -7.18 18.82
C ILE A 16 -13.70 -8.41 18.88
N ILE A 17 -12.89 -8.56 19.92
CA ILE A 17 -12.04 -9.74 20.10
C ILE A 17 -12.90 -11.00 20.24
N LEU A 18 -13.98 -10.94 21.04
CA LEU A 18 -14.88 -12.06 21.22
C LEU A 18 -15.56 -12.45 19.90
N LEU A 19 -16.12 -11.47 19.19
CA LEU A 19 -16.75 -11.68 17.88
C LEU A 19 -15.77 -12.26 16.87
N TYR A 20 -14.59 -11.66 16.73
CA TYR A 20 -13.56 -12.14 15.79
C TYR A 20 -13.12 -13.58 16.10
N LYS A 21 -12.96 -13.91 17.38
CA LYS A 21 -12.65 -15.29 17.81
C LYS A 21 -13.78 -16.25 17.49
N LEU A 22 -15.03 -15.88 17.79
CA LEU A 22 -16.21 -16.69 17.46
C LEU A 22 -16.27 -16.96 15.95
N PHE A 23 -16.06 -15.93 15.12
CA PHE A 23 -16.06 -16.09 13.67
C PHE A 23 -14.85 -16.85 13.12
N SER A 24 -13.82 -17.05 13.94
CA SER A 24 -12.64 -17.87 13.60
C SER A 24 -12.79 -19.34 14.01
N ILE A 25 -13.87 -19.70 14.70
CA ILE A 25 -14.22 -21.10 14.96
C ILE A 25 -14.78 -21.72 13.68
N GLN A 26 -14.25 -22.88 13.28
CA GLN A 26 -14.50 -23.54 11.99
C GLN A 26 -15.99 -23.77 11.64
N TRP A 27 -16.85 -23.95 12.65
CA TRP A 27 -18.29 -24.11 12.43
C TRP A 27 -18.98 -22.77 12.15
N PHE A 28 -18.59 -21.70 12.85
CA PHE A 28 -19.10 -20.36 12.62
C PHE A 28 -18.51 -19.72 11.36
N SER A 29 -17.27 -20.04 10.98
CA SER A 29 -16.64 -19.50 9.78
C SER A 29 -17.37 -19.87 8.49
N ARG A 30 -18.22 -20.92 8.49
CA ARG A 30 -19.09 -21.28 7.36
C ARG A 30 -20.31 -20.37 7.22
N LEU A 31 -20.70 -19.67 8.29
CA LEU A 31 -21.85 -18.77 8.32
C LEU A 31 -21.48 -17.34 7.93
N PHE A 32 -20.19 -17.00 7.87
CA PHE A 32 -19.71 -15.64 7.62
C PHE A 32 -18.76 -15.63 6.43
N GLU A 33 -19.05 -14.72 5.51
CA GLU A 33 -18.21 -14.47 4.35
C GLU A 33 -16.86 -13.87 4.79
N ARG A 34 -15.79 -14.32 4.12
CA ARG A 34 -14.41 -13.88 4.38
C ARG A 34 -13.72 -13.57 3.07
N ALA A 35 -12.88 -12.55 3.10
CA ALA A 35 -11.95 -12.23 2.02
C ALA A 35 -10.55 -12.16 2.61
N GLY A 36 -9.78 -13.24 2.46
CA GLY A 36 -8.45 -13.39 3.05
C GLY A 36 -8.44 -13.07 4.56
N PRO A 37 -7.77 -12.00 5.01
CA PRO A 37 -7.69 -11.62 6.42
C PRO A 37 -8.91 -10.88 6.98
N VAL A 38 -9.90 -10.58 6.14
CA VAL A 38 -11.07 -9.78 6.50
C VAL A 38 -12.24 -10.67 6.83
N VAL A 39 -12.86 -10.43 7.99
CA VAL A 39 -14.10 -11.07 8.43
C VAL A 39 -15.25 -10.07 8.27
N PHE A 40 -16.26 -10.41 7.47
CA PHE A 40 -17.43 -9.56 7.29
C PHE A 40 -18.45 -9.81 8.42
N LEU A 41 -18.65 -8.81 9.28
CA LEU A 41 -19.58 -8.90 10.40
C LEU A 41 -21.04 -8.68 9.97
N SER A 42 -21.22 -7.86 8.93
CA SER A 42 -22.51 -7.53 8.32
C SER A 42 -22.32 -7.07 6.86
N SER A 43 -23.39 -6.57 6.23
CA SER A 43 -23.30 -5.88 4.94
C SER A 43 -22.60 -4.52 5.01
N ARG A 44 -22.34 -3.97 6.21
CA ARG A 44 -21.76 -2.62 6.38
C ARG A 44 -20.46 -2.59 7.16
N VAL A 45 -20.10 -3.65 7.86
CA VAL A 45 -18.96 -3.66 8.79
C VAL A 45 -18.12 -4.90 8.59
N CYS A 46 -16.81 -4.72 8.59
CA CYS A 46 -15.83 -5.80 8.56
C CYS A 46 -14.71 -5.56 9.58
N VAL A 47 -13.95 -6.62 9.86
CA VAL A 47 -12.77 -6.58 10.72
C VAL A 47 -11.60 -7.18 9.98
N LYS A 48 -10.51 -6.42 9.82
CA LYS A 48 -9.20 -6.93 9.39
C LYS A 48 -8.35 -7.16 10.65
N ALA A 49 -7.75 -8.34 10.74
CA ALA A 49 -6.75 -8.64 11.76
C ALA A 49 -5.79 -9.72 11.27
N THR A 50 -4.51 -9.36 11.12
CA THR A 50 -3.42 -10.29 10.79
C THR A 50 -2.17 -9.96 11.60
N GLY A 51 -1.14 -10.81 11.51
CA GLY A 51 0.20 -10.48 12.03
C GLY A 51 0.93 -9.37 11.26
N LEU A 52 0.37 -8.92 10.13
CA LEU A 52 0.93 -7.87 9.28
C LEU A 52 0.21 -6.54 9.46
N THR A 53 -1.08 -6.56 9.81
CA THR A 53 -1.89 -5.37 10.09
C THR A 53 -1.24 -4.47 11.12
N SER A 54 -1.20 -3.17 10.81
CA SER A 54 -0.63 -2.13 11.68
C SER A 54 -1.67 -1.05 11.96
N LEU A 55 -1.49 -0.30 13.05
CA LEU A 55 -2.34 0.86 13.31
C LEU A 55 -2.15 1.97 12.25
N ALA A 56 -1.01 1.99 11.57
CA ALA A 56 -0.73 2.94 10.50
C ALA A 56 -1.68 2.77 9.31
N GLU A 57 -2.15 1.54 9.01
CA GLU A 57 -3.17 1.30 7.99
C GLU A 57 -4.48 2.04 8.32
N ALA A 58 -4.91 1.99 9.58
CA ALA A 58 -6.10 2.70 10.05
C ALA A 58 -5.91 4.21 10.02
N SER A 59 -4.73 4.70 10.44
CA SER A 59 -4.38 6.12 10.32
C SER A 59 -4.37 6.58 8.87
N ALA A 60 -3.86 5.76 7.94
CA ALA A 60 -3.75 6.10 6.52
C ALA A 60 -5.14 6.28 5.89
N MET A 61 -6.06 5.35 6.15
CA MET A 61 -7.44 5.50 5.68
C MET A 61 -8.11 6.78 6.20
N ARG A 62 -7.93 7.10 7.49
CA ARG A 62 -8.45 8.35 8.06
C ARG A 62 -7.83 9.59 7.42
N PHE A 63 -6.50 9.58 7.28
CA PHE A 63 -5.76 10.69 6.68
C PHE A 63 -6.20 10.95 5.24
N VAL A 64 -6.36 9.90 4.43
CA VAL A 64 -6.82 10.02 3.04
C VAL A 64 -8.25 10.55 2.98
N ALA A 65 -9.15 10.05 3.82
CA ALA A 65 -10.53 10.53 3.90
C ALA A 65 -10.63 12.01 4.32
N GLU A 66 -9.72 12.47 5.17
CA GLU A 66 -9.69 13.86 5.66
C GLU A 66 -9.07 14.84 4.64
N ASN A 67 -8.23 14.36 3.71
CA ASN A 67 -7.46 15.22 2.79
C ASN A 67 -7.84 15.08 1.31
N THR A 68 -8.70 14.12 0.94
CA THR A 68 -9.06 13.84 -0.45
C THR A 68 -10.53 13.46 -0.61
N THR A 69 -11.01 13.34 -1.85
CA THR A 69 -12.31 12.75 -2.17
C THR A 69 -12.23 11.26 -2.50
N ILE A 70 -11.10 10.61 -2.25
CA ILE A 70 -10.90 9.20 -2.58
C ILE A 70 -11.82 8.37 -1.67
N PRO A 71 -12.63 7.47 -2.22
CA PRO A 71 -13.46 6.59 -1.41
C PRO A 71 -12.55 5.56 -0.71
N VAL A 72 -12.48 5.62 0.60
CA VAL A 72 -11.73 4.68 1.44
C VAL A 72 -12.64 4.17 2.57
N PRO A 73 -12.40 2.96 3.11
CA PRO A 73 -13.23 2.44 4.20
C PRO A 73 -13.21 3.36 5.42
N LYS A 74 -14.38 3.74 5.92
CA LYS A 74 -14.47 4.46 7.18
C LYS A 74 -13.99 3.59 8.34
N VAL A 75 -12.96 4.04 9.05
CA VAL A 75 -12.46 3.37 10.27
C VAL A 75 -13.39 3.70 11.45
N TYR A 76 -13.95 2.66 12.08
CA TYR A 76 -14.77 2.78 13.28
C TYR A 76 -13.96 2.59 14.56
N SER A 77 -13.00 1.65 14.55
CA SER A 77 -12.10 1.40 15.67
C SER A 77 -10.82 0.72 15.17
N ALA A 78 -9.68 1.03 15.79
CA ALA A 78 -8.42 0.35 15.54
C ALA A 78 -7.64 0.21 16.85
N PHE A 79 -7.18 -1.00 17.19
CA PHE A 79 -6.43 -1.21 18.42
C PHE A 79 -5.55 -2.45 18.35
N GLU A 80 -4.52 -2.49 19.19
CA GLU A 80 -3.70 -3.68 19.38
C GLU A 80 -4.17 -4.49 20.60
N HIS A 81 -4.18 -5.82 20.48
CA HIS A 81 -4.34 -6.72 21.60
C HIS A 81 -3.43 -7.94 21.44
N LYS A 82 -2.49 -8.10 22.38
CA LYS A 82 -1.52 -9.22 22.41
C LYS A 82 -0.74 -9.36 21.09
N GLY A 83 -0.24 -8.26 20.54
CA GLY A 83 0.54 -8.25 19.30
C GLY A 83 -0.26 -8.38 18.01
N VAL A 84 -1.61 -8.38 18.08
CA VAL A 84 -2.49 -8.40 16.90
C VAL A 84 -3.24 -7.08 16.84
N VAL A 85 -3.18 -6.42 15.68
CA VAL A 85 -3.96 -5.22 15.41
C VAL A 85 -5.31 -5.63 14.82
N TYR A 86 -6.36 -5.03 15.34
CA TYR A 86 -7.73 -5.16 14.87
C TYR A 86 -8.17 -3.82 14.28
N ILE A 87 -8.61 -3.83 13.02
CA ILE A 87 -9.21 -2.67 12.37
C ILE A 87 -10.67 -3.01 12.07
N VAL A 88 -11.57 -2.31 12.74
CA VAL A 88 -13.02 -2.35 12.47
C VAL A 88 -13.33 -1.21 11.52
N MET A 89 -13.83 -1.55 10.34
CA MET A 89 -14.06 -0.57 9.29
C MET A 89 -15.32 -0.87 8.48
N GLU A 90 -15.69 0.10 7.66
CA GLU A 90 -16.78 -0.03 6.69
C GLU A 90 -16.52 -1.16 5.69
N ARG A 91 -17.54 -1.99 5.47
CA ARG A 91 -17.59 -2.89 4.33
C ARG A 91 -18.18 -2.11 3.15
N ILE A 92 -17.34 -1.77 2.18
CA ILE A 92 -17.78 -1.10 0.95
C ILE A 92 -18.51 -2.11 0.07
N ASP A 93 -19.69 -1.71 -0.40
CA ASP A 93 -20.49 -2.48 -1.35
C ASP A 93 -20.00 -2.24 -2.79
N GLY A 94 -19.07 -3.08 -3.24
CA GLY A 94 -18.50 -3.09 -4.58
C GLY A 94 -17.80 -4.41 -4.89
N HIS A 95 -17.41 -4.60 -6.15
CA HIS A 95 -16.67 -5.76 -6.60
C HIS A 95 -15.21 -5.40 -6.85
N LEU A 96 -14.30 -6.34 -6.56
CA LEU A 96 -12.89 -6.13 -6.89
C LEU A 96 -12.75 -5.94 -8.39
N LEU A 97 -11.91 -4.99 -8.79
CA LEU A 97 -11.73 -4.67 -10.20
C LEU A 97 -11.15 -5.87 -10.97
N THR A 98 -10.37 -6.71 -10.29
CA THR A 98 -9.87 -7.99 -10.82
C THR A 98 -10.98 -8.89 -11.34
N ASP A 99 -12.16 -8.84 -10.70
CA ASP A 99 -13.28 -9.73 -11.00
C ASP A 99 -13.91 -9.30 -12.32
N GLY A 100 -13.65 -10.07 -13.36
CA GLY A 100 -14.20 -9.81 -14.69
C GLY A 100 -13.51 -8.68 -15.47
N TRP A 101 -12.36 -8.14 -15.02
CA TRP A 101 -11.62 -7.09 -15.75
C TRP A 101 -11.43 -7.43 -17.23
N LEU A 102 -10.96 -8.66 -17.50
CA LEU A 102 -10.69 -9.17 -18.84
C LEU A 102 -11.95 -9.25 -19.73
N HIS A 103 -13.14 -9.30 -19.12
CA HIS A 103 -14.41 -9.37 -19.84
C HIS A 103 -15.05 -7.98 -20.07
N ARG A 104 -14.50 -6.92 -19.46
CA ARG A 104 -14.99 -5.55 -19.66
C ARG A 104 -14.63 -5.03 -21.05
N THR A 105 -15.49 -4.18 -21.61
CA THR A 105 -15.20 -3.49 -22.88
C THR A 105 -14.08 -2.46 -22.70
N PRO A 106 -13.36 -2.09 -23.79
CA PRO A 106 -12.33 -1.06 -23.73
C PRO A 106 -12.83 0.29 -23.18
N GLU A 107 -14.07 0.67 -23.50
CA GLU A 107 -14.69 1.92 -23.05
C GLU A 107 -14.96 1.89 -21.54
N SER A 108 -15.43 0.75 -21.04
CA SER A 108 -15.65 0.53 -19.61
C SER A 108 -14.34 0.61 -18.82
N ARG A 109 -13.29 -0.08 -19.27
CA ARG A 109 -11.95 0.03 -18.68
C ARG A 109 -11.45 1.47 -18.70
N SER A 110 -11.63 2.16 -19.84
CA SER A 110 -11.21 3.55 -20.01
C SER A 110 -11.89 4.49 -19.00
N ARG A 111 -13.20 4.34 -18.76
CA ARG A 111 -13.92 5.15 -17.76
C ARG A 111 -13.35 4.97 -16.35
N ILE A 112 -13.12 3.73 -15.95
CA ILE A 112 -12.57 3.40 -14.63
C ILE A 112 -11.17 3.99 -14.46
N LEU A 113 -10.26 3.72 -15.40
CA LEU A 113 -8.87 4.21 -15.32
C LEU A 113 -8.80 5.75 -15.38
N SER A 114 -9.68 6.38 -16.18
CA SER A 114 -9.79 7.84 -16.23
C SER A 114 -10.27 8.44 -14.90
N SER A 115 -11.10 7.72 -14.12
CA SER A 115 -11.51 8.14 -12.77
C SER A 115 -10.44 7.94 -11.71
N LEU A 116 -9.55 6.94 -11.87
CA LEU A 116 -8.44 6.70 -10.94
C LEU A 116 -7.38 7.80 -11.03
N ARG A 117 -7.09 8.31 -12.24
CA ARG A 117 -6.07 9.35 -12.44
C ARG A 117 -6.25 10.58 -11.54
N PRO A 118 -7.42 11.26 -11.49
CA PRO A 118 -7.61 12.40 -10.59
C PRO A 118 -7.59 12.00 -9.11
N MET A 119 -7.99 10.77 -8.74
CA MET A 119 -7.86 10.29 -7.36
C MET A 119 -6.39 10.23 -6.93
N ILE A 120 -5.53 9.64 -7.76
CA ILE A 120 -4.08 9.57 -7.45
C ILE A 120 -3.42 10.95 -7.50
N GLN A 121 -3.87 11.85 -8.37
CA GLN A 121 -3.39 13.22 -8.37
C GLN A 121 -3.72 13.95 -7.06
N GLN A 122 -4.93 13.78 -6.51
CA GLN A 122 -5.26 14.32 -5.19
C GLN A 122 -4.33 13.77 -4.11
N LEU A 123 -4.11 12.45 -4.09
CA LEU A 123 -3.21 11.79 -3.14
C LEU A 123 -1.79 12.38 -3.17
N ARG A 124 -1.25 12.57 -4.38
CA ARG A 124 0.09 13.12 -4.60
C ARG A 124 0.21 14.61 -4.28
N GLN A 125 -0.90 15.35 -4.28
CA GLN A 125 -0.94 16.78 -3.97
C GLN A 125 -1.04 17.08 -2.49
N ILE A 126 -1.25 16.07 -1.64
CA ILE A 126 -1.22 16.25 -0.20
C ILE A 126 0.21 16.69 0.19
N PRO A 127 0.38 17.84 0.87
CA PRO A 127 1.70 18.34 1.22
C PRO A 127 2.36 17.46 2.28
N ALA A 128 3.62 17.08 2.04
CA ALA A 128 4.40 16.34 3.02
C ALA A 128 4.62 17.18 4.30
N PRO A 129 4.48 16.57 5.50
CA PRO A 129 4.81 17.23 6.75
C PRO A 129 6.25 17.74 6.77
N ALA A 130 6.48 18.93 7.32
CA ALA A 130 7.83 19.50 7.41
C ALA A 130 8.78 18.55 8.15
N GLY A 131 9.87 18.16 7.48
CA GLY A 131 10.89 17.27 8.05
C GLY A 131 10.56 15.77 8.00
N CYS A 132 9.39 15.33 7.52
CA CYS A 132 9.24 13.94 7.07
C CYS A 132 9.73 13.84 5.61
N TRP A 133 10.53 12.82 5.36
CA TRP A 133 10.87 12.43 4.01
C TRP A 133 10.26 11.08 3.65
N VAL A 134 10.89 9.97 4.04
CA VAL A 134 10.35 8.64 3.73
C VAL A 134 9.85 8.00 5.01
N CYS A 135 8.53 8.01 5.19
CA CYS A 135 7.88 7.62 6.44
C CYS A 135 6.44 7.15 6.19
N ASN A 136 5.86 6.37 7.10
CA ASN A 136 4.42 6.10 7.04
C ASN A 136 3.61 7.38 7.37
N VAL A 137 2.28 7.30 7.29
CA VAL A 137 1.38 8.44 7.55
C VAL A 137 1.60 9.14 8.91
N ASP A 138 2.00 8.41 9.95
CA ASP A 138 2.22 8.91 11.31
C ASP A 138 3.71 9.25 11.59
N GLY A 139 4.53 9.36 10.55
CA GLY A 139 5.96 9.64 10.68
C GLY A 139 6.78 8.46 11.21
N GLY A 140 6.24 7.24 11.17
CA GLY A 140 6.89 6.00 11.61
C GLY A 140 7.53 5.22 10.45
N PRO A 141 8.02 4.00 10.73
CA PRO A 141 8.54 3.10 9.72
C PRO A 141 7.47 2.72 8.69
N ILE A 142 7.89 2.55 7.43
CA ILE A 142 7.06 1.99 6.37
C ILE A 142 7.07 0.47 6.43
N TYR A 143 5.97 -0.13 6.04
CA TYR A 143 5.85 -1.55 5.76
C TYR A 143 5.60 -1.72 4.27
N ASP A 144 6.38 -2.55 3.59
CA ASP A 144 6.16 -2.89 2.19
C ASP A 144 6.74 -4.28 1.94
N PRO A 145 5.92 -5.29 1.59
CA PRO A 145 6.37 -6.66 1.36
C PRO A 145 7.43 -6.81 0.27
N ARG A 146 7.61 -5.80 -0.59
CA ARG A 146 8.61 -5.79 -1.67
C ARG A 146 9.99 -5.34 -1.21
N LEU A 147 10.11 -4.85 0.03
CA LEU A 147 11.38 -4.41 0.60
C LEU A 147 12.12 -5.59 1.23
N PRO A 148 13.45 -5.68 1.05
CA PRO A 148 14.21 -6.83 1.50
C PRO A 148 14.39 -6.86 3.03
N GLY A 149 14.44 -8.07 3.60
CA GLY A 149 14.89 -8.29 4.97
C GLY A 149 13.85 -7.94 6.05
N VAL A 150 14.00 -6.78 6.70
CA VAL A 150 13.22 -6.42 7.90
C VAL A 150 11.81 -5.94 7.54
N LYS A 151 10.84 -6.23 8.43
CA LYS A 151 9.44 -5.83 8.25
C LYS A 151 9.25 -4.31 8.23
N ASP A 152 9.96 -3.61 9.12
CA ASP A 152 9.81 -2.17 9.34
C ASP A 152 11.01 -1.42 8.76
N TRP A 153 10.75 -0.50 7.83
CA TRP A 153 11.77 0.29 7.14
C TRP A 153 11.72 1.77 7.54
N GLY A 154 12.85 2.32 8.00
CA GLY A 154 12.93 3.72 8.38
C GLY A 154 12.27 4.04 9.74
N PRO A 155 11.71 5.25 9.94
CA PRO A 155 11.59 6.33 8.96
C PRO A 155 12.97 6.84 8.50
N PHE A 156 13.07 7.32 7.26
CA PHE A 156 14.31 7.86 6.71
C PHE A 156 14.26 9.39 6.65
N PRO A 157 15.35 10.07 7.05
CA PRO A 157 15.39 11.52 7.08
C PRO A 157 15.57 12.15 5.69
N THR A 158 15.88 11.38 4.66
CA THR A 158 15.88 11.82 3.25
C THR A 158 15.50 10.67 2.30
N ILE A 159 15.19 11.00 1.04
CA ILE A 159 15.07 10.01 -0.04
C ILE A 159 16.40 9.28 -0.28
N ASP A 160 17.54 9.97 -0.14
CA ASP A 160 18.86 9.36 -0.35
C ASP A 160 19.16 8.28 0.71
N ASP A 161 18.80 8.51 1.97
CA ASP A 161 18.95 7.51 3.04
C ASP A 161 18.11 6.25 2.76
N PHE A 162 16.86 6.44 2.32
CA PHE A 162 16.00 5.33 1.90
C PHE A 162 16.63 4.56 0.73
N HIS A 163 17.06 5.28 -0.31
CA HIS A 163 17.71 4.66 -1.46
C HIS A 163 19.00 3.95 -1.07
N ARG A 164 19.86 4.56 -0.25
CA ARG A 164 21.09 3.94 0.26
C ARG A 164 20.80 2.60 0.90
N LYS A 165 19.75 2.52 1.71
CA LYS A 165 19.30 1.28 2.32
C LYS A 165 18.82 0.25 1.28
N LEU A 166 18.06 0.68 0.25
CA LEU A 166 17.60 -0.19 -0.84
C LEU A 166 18.74 -0.84 -1.67
N ARG A 167 19.91 -0.20 -1.72
CA ARG A 167 21.12 -0.69 -2.40
C ARG A 167 22.16 -1.22 -1.41
N LEU A 168 21.69 -1.81 -0.29
CA LEU A 168 22.52 -2.53 0.68
C LEU A 168 23.65 -1.67 1.28
N ASP A 169 23.38 -0.38 1.46
CA ASP A 169 24.32 0.62 2.00
C ASP A 169 25.57 0.84 1.12
N LEU A 170 25.52 0.45 -0.17
CA LEU A 170 26.61 0.59 -1.14
C LEU A 170 26.55 1.92 -1.89
N ASP A 171 27.61 2.72 -1.81
CA ASP A 171 27.80 3.96 -2.60
C ASP A 171 28.55 3.77 -3.91
N GLU A 172 29.20 2.62 -4.06
CA GLU A 172 30.00 2.23 -5.20
C GLU A 172 29.58 0.81 -5.61
N PRO A 173 29.74 0.42 -6.89
CA PRO A 173 29.37 -0.90 -7.39
C PRO A 173 30.41 -1.95 -6.96
N VAL A 174 30.67 -2.07 -5.66
CA VAL A 174 31.63 -3.02 -5.08
C VAL A 174 31.01 -3.64 -3.84
N TYR A 175 30.93 -4.97 -3.81
CA TYR A 175 30.45 -5.74 -2.67
C TYR A 175 31.54 -6.70 -2.19
N CYS A 176 31.93 -6.60 -0.92
CA CYS A 176 32.99 -7.43 -0.32
C CYS A 176 34.29 -7.45 -1.16
N GLY A 177 34.69 -6.29 -1.71
CA GLY A 177 35.90 -6.15 -2.53
C GLY A 177 35.78 -6.67 -3.96
N ARG A 178 34.60 -7.11 -4.39
CA ARG A 178 34.33 -7.57 -5.77
C ARG A 178 33.48 -6.55 -6.51
N PRO A 179 33.80 -6.20 -7.77
CA PRO A 179 32.96 -5.33 -8.57
C PRO A 179 31.60 -5.98 -8.85
N LEU A 180 30.54 -5.20 -8.73
CA LEU A 180 29.20 -5.52 -9.22
C LEU A 180 29.08 -5.13 -10.70
N GLY A 181 27.99 -5.56 -11.35
CA GLY A 181 27.74 -5.23 -12.75
C GLY A 181 27.58 -3.72 -12.97
N GLU A 182 27.85 -3.26 -14.20
CA GLU A 182 27.67 -1.86 -14.61
C GLU A 182 26.23 -1.36 -14.38
N ASP A 183 25.25 -2.26 -14.47
CA ASP A 183 23.85 -2.02 -14.14
C ASP A 183 23.66 -1.52 -12.71
N PHE A 184 24.42 -2.03 -11.73
CA PHE A 184 24.35 -1.55 -10.35
C PHE A 184 24.90 -0.11 -10.22
N GLY A 185 25.91 0.26 -11.01
CA GLY A 185 26.40 1.63 -11.08
C GLY A 185 25.33 2.61 -11.60
N ARG A 186 24.51 2.17 -12.55
CA ARG A 186 23.34 2.93 -13.04
C ARG A 186 22.30 3.11 -11.93
N LEU A 187 22.00 2.06 -11.16
CA LEU A 187 21.10 2.13 -10.00
C LEU A 187 21.60 3.15 -8.95
N ILE A 188 22.89 3.12 -8.60
CA ILE A 188 23.49 4.09 -7.68
C ILE A 188 23.32 5.52 -8.22
N SER A 189 23.64 5.73 -9.50
CA SER A 189 23.56 7.05 -10.14
C SER A 189 22.14 7.61 -10.15
N PHE A 190 21.16 6.75 -10.45
CA PHE A 190 19.74 7.08 -10.39
C PHE A 190 19.30 7.42 -8.96
N HIS A 191 19.70 6.63 -7.97
CA HIS A 191 19.33 6.86 -6.58
C HIS A 191 19.92 8.15 -5.99
N LYS A 192 21.16 8.50 -6.37
CA LYS A 192 21.88 9.71 -5.92
C LYS A 192 21.43 11.00 -6.61
N ARG A 193 20.57 10.94 -7.62
CA ARG A 193 20.08 12.15 -8.30
C ARG A 193 19.25 13.01 -7.35
N HIS A 194 19.10 14.28 -7.69
CA HIS A 194 18.23 15.17 -6.94
C HIS A 194 16.75 14.77 -7.13
N TRP A 195 16.05 14.53 -6.02
CA TRP A 195 14.62 14.22 -6.00
C TRP A 195 13.83 15.39 -5.43
N SER A 196 12.59 15.57 -5.90
CA SER A 196 11.64 16.49 -5.26
C SER A 196 11.22 15.95 -3.89
N SER A 197 10.45 16.75 -3.15
CA SER A 197 9.82 16.29 -1.92
C SER A 197 9.04 14.98 -2.12
N PRO A 198 9.03 14.08 -1.13
CA PRO A 198 8.22 12.88 -1.12
C PRO A 198 6.74 13.18 -1.30
N VAL A 199 6.03 12.23 -1.90
CA VAL A 199 4.60 12.30 -2.14
C VAL A 199 3.92 11.16 -1.38
N PHE A 200 2.66 11.36 -0.99
CA PHE A 200 1.91 10.28 -0.35
C PHE A 200 1.48 9.26 -1.41
N THR A 201 1.75 7.99 -1.13
CA THR A 201 1.49 6.84 -2.01
C THR A 201 0.64 5.81 -1.29
N HIS A 202 -0.19 5.09 -2.04
CA HIS A 202 -0.87 3.88 -1.58
C HIS A 202 0.12 2.72 -1.37
N GLY A 203 1.06 2.54 -2.30
CA GLY A 203 2.12 1.53 -2.20
C GLY A 203 1.73 0.16 -2.79
N ASP A 204 0.47 -0.24 -2.70
CA ASP A 204 -0.06 -1.51 -3.24
C ASP A 204 -1.25 -1.32 -4.22
N LEU A 205 -1.17 -0.34 -5.13
CA LEU A 205 -2.31 0.02 -5.99
C LEU A 205 -2.52 -0.98 -7.14
N SER A 206 -3.32 -2.02 -6.88
CA SER A 206 -3.68 -3.08 -7.83
C SER A 206 -5.18 -3.20 -8.08
N SER A 207 -5.58 -3.96 -9.10
CA SER A 207 -6.98 -4.33 -9.32
C SER A 207 -7.58 -5.20 -8.20
N LEU A 208 -6.76 -5.73 -7.27
CA LEU A 208 -7.22 -6.43 -6.06
C LEU A 208 -7.60 -5.47 -4.93
N ASN A 209 -7.23 -4.19 -5.05
CA ASN A 209 -7.42 -3.18 -4.02
C ASN A 209 -8.35 -2.05 -4.47
N ILE A 210 -8.92 -2.17 -5.66
CA ILE A 210 -9.89 -1.22 -6.23
C ILE A 210 -11.25 -1.89 -6.30
N LEU A 211 -12.25 -1.28 -5.67
CA LEU A 211 -13.64 -1.72 -5.70
C LEU A 211 -14.44 -0.85 -6.66
N ALA A 212 -15.23 -1.48 -7.53
CA ALA A 212 -16.10 -0.81 -8.47
C ALA A 212 -17.54 -1.31 -8.41
N ARG A 213 -18.49 -0.41 -8.67
CA ARG A 213 -19.90 -0.73 -8.95
C ARG A 213 -20.22 -0.29 -10.37
N GLY A 214 -20.37 -1.24 -11.28
CA GLY A 214 -20.37 -0.90 -12.71
C GLY A 214 -19.02 -0.28 -13.10
N ASP A 215 -19.04 0.93 -13.67
CA ASP A 215 -17.84 1.69 -14.05
C ASP A 215 -17.42 2.75 -13.02
N GLU A 216 -18.11 2.82 -11.87
CA GLU A 216 -17.81 3.76 -10.79
C GLU A 216 -16.86 3.13 -9.79
N VAL A 217 -15.72 3.78 -9.51
CA VAL A 217 -14.83 3.40 -8.42
C VAL A 217 -15.46 3.83 -7.10
N VAL A 218 -15.82 2.86 -6.26
CA VAL A 218 -16.52 3.07 -4.98
C VAL A 218 -15.64 2.82 -3.76
N GLY A 219 -14.40 2.36 -3.96
CA GLY A 219 -13.46 2.15 -2.86
C GLY A 219 -12.05 1.84 -3.33
N ILE A 220 -11.06 2.36 -2.61
CA ILE A 220 -9.68 1.89 -2.62
C ILE A 220 -9.36 1.38 -1.21
N VAL A 221 -8.88 0.14 -1.12
CA VAL A 221 -8.68 -0.60 0.14
C VAL A 221 -7.23 -1.06 0.27
N ASP A 222 -6.87 -1.61 1.43
CA ASP A 222 -5.55 -2.16 1.74
C ASP A 222 -4.40 -1.13 1.79
N TRP A 223 -4.57 -0.12 2.65
CA TRP A 223 -3.66 1.00 2.84
C TRP A 223 -2.46 0.68 3.76
N GLU A 224 -2.11 -0.59 3.95
CA GLU A 224 -1.07 -0.99 4.90
C GLU A 224 0.35 -0.61 4.47
N THR A 225 0.56 -0.40 3.17
CA THR A 225 1.82 0.04 2.57
C THR A 225 1.89 1.54 2.31
N ALA A 226 0.86 2.28 2.76
CA ALA A 226 0.75 3.70 2.47
C ALA A 226 1.76 4.54 3.26
N GLY A 227 2.32 5.55 2.60
CA GLY A 227 3.35 6.41 3.18
C GLY A 227 3.84 7.51 2.26
N TRP A 228 4.69 8.36 2.80
CA TRP A 228 5.47 9.35 2.07
C TRP A 228 6.66 8.66 1.41
N MET A 229 6.69 8.64 0.09
CA MET A 229 7.66 7.88 -0.70
C MET A 229 8.28 8.71 -1.83
N PRO A 230 9.40 8.28 -2.44
CA PRO A 230 9.92 8.92 -3.63
C PRO A 230 8.86 9.02 -4.75
N PRO A 231 8.85 10.09 -5.57
CA PRO A 231 7.77 10.35 -6.55
C PRO A 231 7.47 9.22 -7.54
N TYR A 232 8.47 8.38 -7.84
CA TYR A 232 8.33 7.26 -8.77
C TYR A 232 7.76 5.99 -8.13
N TRP A 233 7.70 5.92 -6.80
CA TRP A 233 7.53 4.67 -6.06
C TRP A 233 6.19 3.97 -6.36
N GLU A 234 5.09 4.73 -6.42
CA GLU A 234 3.77 4.18 -6.76
C GLU A 234 3.75 3.57 -8.17
N TYR A 235 4.50 4.15 -9.12
CA TYR A 235 4.54 3.65 -10.49
C TYR A 235 5.22 2.28 -10.54
N THR A 236 6.40 2.15 -9.92
CA THR A 236 7.12 0.87 -9.91
C THR A 236 6.44 -0.16 -9.03
N SER A 237 5.76 0.26 -7.96
CA SER A 237 4.98 -0.63 -7.11
C SER A 237 3.75 -1.18 -7.83
N ALA A 238 2.93 -0.33 -8.44
CA ALA A 238 1.75 -0.73 -9.21
C ALA A 238 2.13 -1.66 -10.38
N TRP A 239 3.28 -1.42 -11.03
CA TRP A 239 3.77 -2.27 -12.11
C TRP A 239 4.14 -3.69 -11.62
N HIS A 240 4.79 -3.80 -10.46
CA HIS A 240 5.23 -5.07 -9.91
C HIS A 240 4.32 -5.65 -8.85
N VAL A 241 3.10 -5.11 -8.72
CA VAL A 241 2.20 -5.33 -7.60
C VAL A 241 1.78 -6.80 -7.44
N ASN A 242 1.54 -7.50 -8.55
CA ASN A 242 1.12 -8.89 -8.50
C ASN A 242 1.60 -9.67 -9.75
N PRO A 243 2.45 -10.71 -9.58
CA PRO A 243 2.94 -11.51 -10.71
C PRO A 243 1.84 -12.36 -11.37
N TYR A 244 0.73 -12.63 -10.67
CA TYR A 244 -0.41 -13.38 -11.18
C TYR A 244 -1.41 -12.52 -11.96
N ASN A 245 -1.18 -11.21 -12.02
CA ASN A 245 -2.04 -10.27 -12.72
C ASN A 245 -1.25 -9.41 -13.72
N PRO A 246 -0.72 -10.02 -14.80
CA PRO A 246 0.08 -9.30 -15.78
C PRO A 246 -0.74 -8.26 -16.56
N PHE A 247 -2.06 -8.43 -16.68
CA PHE A 247 -2.91 -7.47 -17.38
C PHE A 247 -2.87 -6.10 -16.74
N TRP A 248 -2.60 -6.01 -15.43
CA TRP A 248 -2.58 -4.73 -14.73
C TRP A 248 -1.43 -3.83 -15.20
N GLN A 249 -0.27 -4.42 -15.54
CA GLN A 249 0.90 -3.68 -16.05
C GLN A 249 0.56 -2.88 -17.30
N GLU A 250 -0.23 -3.45 -18.21
CA GLU A 250 -0.66 -2.81 -19.45
C GLU A 250 -1.54 -1.57 -19.21
N GLU A 251 -2.12 -1.43 -18.02
CA GLU A 251 -3.04 -0.35 -17.67
C GLU A 251 -2.39 0.74 -16.80
N VAL A 252 -1.23 0.48 -16.17
CA VAL A 252 -0.57 1.40 -15.21
C VAL A 252 -0.34 2.78 -15.80
N ASP A 253 0.20 2.85 -17.02
CA ASP A 253 0.49 4.11 -17.73
C ASP A 253 -0.77 4.95 -18.01
N ARG A 254 -1.96 4.37 -17.91
CA ARG A 254 -3.22 5.07 -18.20
C ARG A 254 -3.74 5.89 -17.03
N PHE A 255 -3.31 5.59 -15.80
CA PHE A 255 -3.76 6.30 -14.59
C PHE A 255 -2.62 6.79 -13.70
N LEU A 256 -1.40 6.28 -13.84
CA LEU A 256 -0.19 6.82 -13.22
C LEU A 256 0.69 7.52 -14.25
N GLU A 257 1.40 8.54 -13.79
CA GLU A 257 2.49 9.15 -14.57
C GLU A 257 3.60 8.11 -14.82
N PRO A 258 4.01 7.85 -16.07
CA PRO A 258 5.04 6.87 -16.37
C PRO A 258 6.44 7.26 -15.89
N PHE A 259 7.16 6.32 -15.27
CA PHE A 259 8.57 6.45 -14.90
C PHE A 259 9.39 5.27 -15.47
N PRO A 260 9.62 5.21 -16.79
CA PRO A 260 10.26 4.05 -17.43
C PRO A 260 11.70 3.81 -16.94
N GLU A 261 12.48 4.87 -16.73
CA GLU A 261 13.83 4.76 -16.15
C GLU A 261 13.77 4.17 -14.73
N ALA A 262 12.81 4.62 -13.90
CA ALA A 262 12.66 4.10 -12.55
C ALA A 262 12.26 2.61 -12.55
N LEU A 263 11.43 2.20 -13.52
CA LEU A 263 11.05 0.81 -13.69
C LEU A 263 12.25 -0.05 -14.10
N GLU A 264 13.11 0.43 -14.99
CA GLU A 264 14.35 -0.26 -15.34
C GLU A 264 15.27 -0.41 -14.11
N MET A 265 15.40 0.65 -13.31
CA MET A 265 16.19 0.62 -12.07
C MET A 265 15.58 -0.32 -11.02
N GLU A 266 14.26 -0.43 -10.96
CA GLU A 266 13.58 -1.38 -10.08
C GLU A 266 13.87 -2.83 -10.47
N VAL A 267 13.92 -3.15 -11.77
CA VAL A 267 14.34 -4.49 -12.25
C VAL A 267 15.77 -4.81 -11.79
N ILE A 268 16.68 -3.85 -11.89
CA ILE A 268 18.06 -3.99 -11.41
C ILE A 268 18.07 -4.17 -9.88
N ARG A 269 17.33 -3.34 -9.14
CA ARG A 269 17.22 -3.43 -7.66
C ARG A 269 16.77 -4.82 -7.23
N ARG A 270 15.73 -5.38 -7.86
CA ARG A 270 15.20 -6.71 -7.54
C ARG A 270 16.20 -7.82 -7.85
N LYS A 271 16.96 -7.70 -8.94
CA LYS A 271 18.05 -8.63 -9.29
C LYS A 271 19.10 -8.75 -8.21
N TYR A 272 19.50 -7.65 -7.59
CA TYR A 272 20.55 -7.65 -6.57
C TYR A 272 20.04 -7.94 -5.15
N ASN A 273 18.73 -7.80 -4.90
CA ASN A 273 18.10 -8.15 -3.62
C ASN A 273 17.50 -9.56 -3.59
N ALA A 274 17.57 -10.31 -4.69
CA ALA A 274 16.97 -11.64 -4.85
C ALA A 274 15.42 -11.64 -4.72
N ASP A 275 14.76 -10.55 -5.13
CA ASP A 275 13.31 -10.35 -5.06
C ASP A 275 12.55 -10.96 -6.27
N PHE A 276 12.99 -12.11 -6.79
CA PHE A 276 12.39 -12.81 -7.95
C PHE A 276 11.61 -14.06 -7.55
#